data_AF-A0A936ZQJ3-F1
#
_entry.id   AF-A0A936ZQJ3-F1
#
_cell.length_a   1.000
_cell.length_b   1.000
_cell.length_c   1.000
_cell.angle_alpha   90.00
_cell.angle_beta   90.00
_cell.angle_gamma   90.00
#
_symmetry.space_group_name_H-M   'P 1'
#
loop_
_entity.id
_entity.type
_entity.pdbx_description
1 polymer ?
#
loop_
_entity_poly.entity_id
_entity_poly.type
_entity_poly.pdbx_seq_one_letter_code
_entity_poly.pdbx_strand_id
1 'polypeptide(L)'
;MRTNIDIDDGLMAEAMKAGPFTTKKEAVEAGLRLLARQAAYRDILQWEGRLKWEGDDDADWGATPSLTVQEPRPEITRGRR
;
A
#
# COMPACT_ATOMS: atom_id res chain seq x y z
N MET A 1 23.21 -11.99 11.62
CA MET A 1 24.56 -12.58 11.59
C MET A 1 25.59 -11.48 11.38
N ARG A 2 26.78 -11.55 11.99
CA ARG A 2 27.87 -10.59 11.72
C ARG A 2 28.76 -11.18 10.64
N THR A 3 28.92 -10.45 9.55
CA THR A 3 29.73 -10.86 8.40
C THR A 3 30.60 -9.67 7.98
N ASN A 4 31.85 -9.94 7.62
CA ASN A 4 32.74 -8.94 7.03
C ASN A 4 32.71 -9.11 5.52
N ILE A 5 32.36 -8.05 4.81
CA ILE A 5 32.26 -8.00 3.35
C ILE A 5 32.87 -6.69 2.86
N ASP A 6 33.60 -6.73 1.75
CA ASP A 6 34.12 -5.53 1.10
C ASP A 6 33.03 -4.92 0.20
N ILE A 7 32.77 -3.63 0.39
CA ILE A 7 31.74 -2.87 -0.35
C ILE A 7 32.41 -1.62 -0.90
N ASP A 8 32.02 -1.22 -2.12
CA ASP A 8 32.44 0.04 -2.70
C ASP A 8 31.98 1.23 -1.84
N ASP A 9 32.92 2.13 -1.53
CA ASP A 9 32.66 3.29 -0.66
C ASP A 9 31.74 4.33 -1.32
N GLY A 10 31.81 4.46 -2.65
CA GLY A 10 30.94 5.34 -3.43
C GLY A 10 29.49 4.87 -3.35
N LEU A 11 29.26 3.58 -3.57
CA LEU A 11 27.95 2.94 -3.45
C LEU A 11 27.37 3.11 -2.03
N MET A 12 28.19 2.90 -1.00
CA MET A 12 27.75 3.09 0.38
C MET A 12 27.38 4.55 0.65
N ALA A 13 28.15 5.51 0.14
CA ALA A 13 27.86 6.92 0.29
C ALA A 13 26.55 7.33 -0.41
N GLU A 14 26.27 6.79 -1.60
CA GLU A 14 24.99 7.00 -2.29
C GLU A 14 23.82 6.40 -1.50
N ALA A 15 23.95 5.18 -1.00
CA ALA A 15 22.91 4.53 -0.20
C ALA A 15 22.61 5.33 1.08
N MET A 16 23.64 5.81 1.78
CA MET A 16 23.49 6.64 2.98
C MET A 16 22.87 8.01 2.68
N LYS A 17 23.06 8.57 1.48
CA LYS A 17 22.41 9.83 1.05
C LYS A 17 20.96 9.63 0.62
N ALA A 18 20.64 8.46 0.03
CA ALA A 18 19.33 8.18 -0.54
C ALA A 18 18.24 7.92 0.51
N GLY A 19 18.62 7.51 1.73
CA GLY A 19 17.68 7.16 2.79
C GLY A 19 18.06 7.72 4.15
N PRO A 20 17.15 7.66 5.14
CA PRO A 20 17.40 8.12 6.50
C PRO A 20 18.18 7.06 7.30
N PHE A 21 19.36 6.67 6.84
CA PHE A 21 20.18 5.65 7.52
C PHE A 21 21.20 6.30 8.46
N THR A 22 21.29 5.78 9.68
CA THR A 22 22.25 6.29 10.67
C THR A 22 23.56 5.50 10.62
N THR A 23 23.50 4.24 10.19
CA THR A 23 24.67 3.35 10.16
C THR A 23 24.78 2.60 8.83
N LYS A 24 26.03 2.27 8.44
CA LYS A 24 26.30 1.44 7.24
C LYS A 24 25.55 0.10 7.28
N LYS A 25 25.41 -0.50 8.47
CA LYS A 25 24.66 -1.77 8.65
C LYS A 25 23.19 -1.61 8.29
N GLU A 26 22.57 -0.52 8.72
CA GLU A 26 21.15 -0.25 8.48
C GLU A 26 20.86 -0.06 6.99
N ALA A 27 21.72 0.69 6.28
CA ALA A 27 21.62 0.84 4.83
C ALA A 27 21.72 -0.51 4.10
N VAL A 28 22.67 -1.36 4.50
CA VAL A 28 22.83 -2.72 3.93
C VAL A 28 21.61 -3.60 4.22
N GLU A 29 21.08 -3.57 5.44
CA GLU A 29 19.91 -4.35 5.81
C GLU A 29 18.65 -3.89 5.05
N ALA A 30 18.48 -2.59 4.87
CA ALA A 30 17.40 -2.03 4.06
C ALA A 30 17.51 -2.48 2.59
N GLY A 31 18.71 -2.45 2.01
CA GLY A 31 18.96 -2.95 0.66
C GLY A 31 18.63 -4.44 0.51
N LEU A 32 19.04 -5.28 1.46
CA LEU A 32 18.73 -6.72 1.46
C LEU A 32 17.22 -6.98 1.58
N ARG A 33 16.50 -6.23 2.42
CA ARG A 33 15.03 -6.32 2.52
C ARG A 33 14.36 -5.92 1.21
N LEU A 34 14.87 -4.90 0.52
CA LEU A 34 14.33 -4.49 -0.78
C LEU A 34 14.48 -5.60 -1.82
N LEU A 35 15.65 -6.26 -1.89
CA LEU A 35 15.88 -7.37 -2.81
C LEU A 35 14.94 -8.55 -2.52
N ALA A 36 14.73 -8.90 -1.26
CA ALA A 36 13.78 -9.94 -0.88
C ALA A 36 12.34 -9.59 -1.31
N ARG A 37 11.93 -8.34 -1.12
CA ARG A 37 10.61 -7.85 -1.56
C ARG A 37 10.45 -7.89 -3.08
N GLN A 38 11.49 -7.50 -3.83
CA GLN A 38 11.48 -7.56 -5.29
C GLN A 38 11.36 -9.00 -5.80
N ALA A 39 12.01 -9.97 -5.14
CA ALA A 39 11.84 -11.38 -5.49
C ALA A 39 10.38 -11.82 -5.32
N ALA A 40 9.74 -11.49 -4.19
CA ALA A 40 8.33 -11.80 -3.97
C ALA A 40 7.41 -11.16 -5.04
N TYR A 41 7.71 -9.93 -5.48
CA TYR A 41 6.96 -9.28 -6.55
C TYR A 41 7.14 -9.96 -7.90
N ARG A 42 8.35 -10.42 -8.21
CA ARG A 42 8.60 -11.21 -9.41
C ARG A 42 7.84 -12.54 -9.39
N ASP A 43 7.67 -13.14 -8.22
CA ASP A 43 6.88 -14.36 -8.07
C ASP A 43 5.39 -14.10 -8.31
N ILE A 44 4.87 -12.98 -7.84
CA ILE A 44 3.49 -12.57 -8.13
C ILE A 44 3.30 -12.32 -9.63
N LEU A 45 4.23 -11.61 -10.28
CA LEU A 45 4.16 -11.33 -11.72
C LEU A 45 4.18 -12.61 -12.58
N GLN A 46 4.76 -13.71 -12.10
CA GLN A 46 4.70 -14.99 -12.84
C GLN A 46 3.27 -15.53 -12.99
N TRP A 47 2.35 -15.11 -12.12
CA TRP A 47 0.94 -15.49 -12.16
C TRP A 47 0.07 -14.53 -12.99
N GLU A 48 0.64 -13.46 -13.54
CA GLU A 48 -0.05 -12.55 -14.45
C GLU A 48 -0.63 -13.33 -15.65
N GLY A 49 -1.92 -13.13 -15.93
CA GLY A 49 -2.64 -13.82 -17.01
C GLY A 49 -2.93 -15.31 -16.78
N ARG A 50 -2.42 -15.92 -15.68
CA ARG A 50 -2.69 -17.33 -15.33
C ARG A 50 -3.87 -17.49 -14.38
N LEU A 51 -4.14 -16.46 -13.57
CA LEU A 51 -5.22 -16.47 -12.61
C LEU A 51 -6.53 -16.14 -13.31
N LYS A 52 -7.49 -17.08 -13.24
CA LYS A 52 -8.87 -16.82 -13.65
C LYS A 52 -9.55 -16.06 -12.52
N TRP A 53 -9.95 -14.82 -12.79
CA TRP A 53 -10.79 -14.07 -11.87
C TRP A 53 -12.21 -14.63 -11.92
N GLU A 54 -12.74 -15.02 -10.76
CA GLU A 54 -14.15 -15.41 -10.58
C GLU A 54 -14.82 -14.32 -9.72
N GLY A 55 -15.16 -13.21 -10.35
CA GLY A 55 -16.01 -12.17 -9.76
C GLY A 55 -17.16 -11.85 -10.69
N ASP A 56 -18.28 -11.39 -10.14
CA ASP A 56 -19.38 -10.79 -10.92
C ASP A 56 -18.84 -9.53 -11.61
N ASP A 57 -18.76 -9.56 -12.94
CA ASP A 57 -18.44 -8.40 -13.78
C ASP A 57 -19.57 -7.35 -13.78
N ASP A 58 -20.69 -7.68 -13.14
CA ASP A 58 -21.94 -6.94 -13.03
C ASP A 58 -22.08 -6.12 -11.73
N ALA A 59 -21.04 -6.12 -10.88
CA ALA A 59 -20.95 -5.20 -9.76
C ALA A 59 -20.77 -3.75 -10.25
N ASP A 60 -21.88 -3.03 -10.44
CA ASP A 60 -21.90 -1.60 -10.72
C ASP A 60 -21.41 -0.82 -9.48
N TRP A 61 -20.08 -0.72 -9.35
CA TRP A 61 -19.39 0.03 -8.30
C TRP A 61 -19.67 1.55 -8.38
N GLY A 62 -20.26 2.01 -9.49
CA GLY A 62 -20.69 3.40 -9.70
C GLY A 62 -22.13 3.68 -9.30
N ALA A 63 -22.91 2.67 -8.91
CA ALA A 63 -24.27 2.87 -8.44
C ALA A 63 -24.22 3.58 -7.09
N THR A 64 -24.38 4.91 -7.08
CA THR A 64 -24.77 5.63 -5.88
C THR A 64 -26.14 5.08 -5.46
N PRO A 65 -26.26 4.32 -4.35
CA PRO A 65 -27.59 4.02 -3.85
C PRO A 65 -28.24 5.37 -3.56
N SER A 66 -29.41 5.61 -4.14
CA SER A 66 -30.24 6.76 -3.77
C SER A 66 -30.72 6.53 -2.34
N LEU A 67 -29.84 6.74 -1.36
CA LEU A 67 -30.17 6.76 0.04
C LEU A 67 -30.94 8.06 0.27
N THR A 68 -32.25 8.02 0.02
CA THR A 68 -33.16 9.08 0.45
C THR A 68 -33.13 9.07 1.97
N VAL A 69 -32.35 9.97 2.56
CA VAL A 69 -32.44 10.30 3.98
C VAL A 69 -33.80 10.95 4.18
N GLN A 70 -34.77 10.18 4.68
CA GLN A 70 -36.08 10.69 5.05
C GLN A 70 -35.94 11.36 6.42
N GLU A 71 -35.64 12.66 6.43
CA GLU A 71 -35.66 13.43 7.67
C GLU A 71 -37.10 13.44 8.23
N PRO A 72 -37.30 13.13 9.52
CA PRO A 72 -38.62 13.23 10.13
C PRO A 72 -39.07 14.69 10.06
N ARG A 73 -40.24 14.90 9.43
CA ARG A 73 -40.85 16.22 9.28
C ARG A 73 -41.01 16.84 10.67
N PRO A 74 -40.46 18.05 10.94
CA PRO A 74 -40.60 18.65 12.26
C PRO A 74 -42.09 18.92 12.52
N GLU A 75 -42.61 18.34 13.60
CA GLU A 75 -43.94 18.67 14.12
C GLU A 75 -43.90 20.10 14.64
N ILE A 76 -44.31 21.03 13.79
CA ILE A 76 -44.47 22.42 14.19
C ILE A 76 -45.76 22.50 15.03
N THR A 77 -45.62 22.32 16.35
CA THR A 77 -46.71 22.58 17.29
C THR A 77 -46.99 24.07 17.28
N ARG A 78 -47.93 24.50 16.42
CA ARG A 78 -48.46 25.87 16.47
C ARG A 78 -49.18 26.03 17.80
N GLY A 79 -48.50 26.66 18.76
CA GLY A 79 -49.09 27.06 20.03
C GLY A 79 -50.40 27.83 19.78
N ARG A 80 -51.49 27.29 20.33
CA ARG A 80 -52.74 28.03 20.44
C ARG A 80 -52.57 29.14 21.47
N ARG A 81 -53.15 30.29 21.13
CA ARG A 81 -53.53 31.34 22.06
C ARG A 81 -54.40 30.80 23.19
#